data_AF-B4WMX5-F1
#
_entry.id   AF-B4WMX5-F1
#
_cell.length_a   1.000
_cell.length_b   1.000
_cell.length_c   1.000
_cell.angle_alpha   90.00
_cell.angle_beta   90.00
_cell.angle_gamma   90.00
#
_symmetry.space_group_name_H-M   'P 1'
#
loop_
_entity.id
_entity.type
_entity.pdbx_description
1 polymer ?
#
loop_
_entity_poly.entity_id
_entity_poly.type
_entity_poly.pdbx_seq_one_letter_code
_entity_poly.pdbx_strand_id
1 'polypeptide(L)'
;MHEPIEPGSESKSKPIVFTVGGDVQASGGTYITRTADAELLALCRRGEYAYVLTSRQMGKSSLMRETANQLKQSGLRAAVVDLQRLGSDTPTAEAWYQGFLELLVRKLRLRMKVSDWWQSQAHLGPTQRLGLFFETVVLERIESQVVVFVDEIDTTLKLDFTDDFFIAIRSLYTERSENPALNRLSFVLVGVATPSDLIKDSRRTPFNIGHQIDLTDFTFEEALPLALGLEVAKEQQSAVLQWVLDWTEGHPYLTQRVCIEIARQPAAEWTETDVEDVVAGLFFGDRRNKDGHLKFVQERLTGINANDPKYQMAVLGTYREIWKARTAVLDEDYSTIKSQLKLSGVVKQAGSQLVVRNLIYQTVFDRQWVKEKWPEESWWVKLKPAMVPIAATLGAAIVMGVLFVRAENQARLARAAQEAAQVEQQEAETQRSLAEERLVQVEEQRAAAEAERNRARSAEDDAKEQQAIAEDRLREVEQARAQVEEQRQQAVIAQQGESEQRQRAEAGEAEANRQAEVARQQQRLAEEATIAEA
;
A
#
# COMPACT_ATOMS: atom_id res chain seq x y z
N MET A 1 85.02 -27.77 -28.94
CA MET A 1 84.41 -26.43 -29.05
C MET A 1 82.93 -26.63 -28.76
N HIS A 2 82.47 -26.22 -27.59
CA HIS A 2 81.06 -26.23 -27.23
C HIS A 2 80.42 -24.98 -27.81
N GLU A 3 79.47 -25.19 -28.71
CA GLU A 3 78.54 -24.16 -29.17
C GLU A 3 77.53 -23.89 -28.04
N PRO A 4 77.25 -22.63 -27.67
CA PRO A 4 76.29 -22.33 -26.62
C PRO A 4 74.87 -22.58 -27.11
N ILE A 5 74.12 -23.36 -26.32
CA ILE A 5 72.68 -23.55 -26.46
C ILE A 5 71.99 -22.21 -26.18
N GLU A 6 71.32 -21.64 -27.19
CA GLU A 6 70.44 -20.48 -27.00
C GLU A 6 69.33 -20.82 -26.00
N PRO A 7 69.03 -19.93 -25.04
CA PRO A 7 67.95 -20.15 -24.09
C PRO A 7 66.59 -20.07 -24.78
N GLY A 8 65.77 -21.09 -24.48
CA GLY A 8 64.38 -21.31 -24.82
C GLY A 8 63.62 -20.15 -25.47
N SER A 9 63.14 -20.41 -26.70
CA SER A 9 62.02 -19.69 -27.27
C SER A 9 60.83 -19.75 -26.30
N GLU A 10 60.52 -18.64 -25.64
CA GLU A 10 59.24 -18.45 -24.99
C GLU A 10 58.15 -18.82 -26.01
N SER A 11 57.40 -19.88 -25.70
CA SER A 11 56.18 -20.20 -26.41
C SER A 11 55.27 -18.99 -26.28
N LYS A 12 55.18 -18.16 -27.33
CA LYS A 12 54.22 -17.07 -27.39
C LYS A 12 52.83 -17.68 -27.27
N SER A 13 52.28 -17.64 -26.06
CA SER A 13 50.91 -18.07 -25.79
C SER A 13 49.99 -17.31 -26.75
N LYS A 14 49.17 -18.04 -27.50
CA LYS A 14 48.22 -17.46 -28.45
C LYS A 14 47.38 -16.38 -27.73
N PRO A 15 47.20 -15.17 -28.31
CA PRO A 15 46.48 -14.10 -27.65
C PRO A 15 45.05 -14.53 -27.34
N ILE A 16 44.56 -14.14 -26.16
CA ILE A 16 43.19 -14.43 -25.75
C ILE A 16 42.24 -13.55 -26.55
N VAL A 17 41.31 -14.19 -27.27
CA VAL A 17 40.28 -13.48 -28.04
C VAL A 17 38.94 -13.73 -27.39
N PHE A 18 38.37 -12.69 -26.79
CA PHE A 18 37.02 -12.76 -26.25
C PHE A 18 35.99 -12.85 -27.36
N THR A 19 34.90 -13.60 -27.14
CA THR A 19 33.84 -13.78 -28.12
C THR A 19 32.49 -13.85 -27.43
N VAL A 20 31.52 -13.14 -27.98
CA VAL A 20 30.14 -13.06 -27.49
C VAL A 20 29.18 -13.24 -28.64
N GLY A 21 28.20 -14.13 -28.45
CA GLY A 21 27.28 -14.52 -29.50
C GLY A 21 27.90 -15.51 -30.50
N GLY A 22 27.04 -16.33 -31.09
CA GLY A 22 27.49 -17.43 -31.94
C GLY A 22 28.40 -18.39 -31.19
N ASP A 23 29.39 -18.93 -31.88
CA ASP A 23 30.36 -19.86 -31.34
C ASP A 23 31.74 -19.20 -31.42
N VAL A 24 32.40 -18.98 -30.28
CA VAL A 24 33.44 -19.92 -29.89
C VAL A 24 34.55 -19.95 -30.94
N GLN A 25 34.77 -21.16 -31.42
CA GLN A 25 35.74 -21.52 -32.43
C GLN A 25 35.42 -20.90 -33.79
N ALA A 26 34.16 -20.66 -34.12
CA ALA A 26 33.78 -20.03 -35.41
C ALA A 26 34.17 -18.55 -35.50
N SER A 27 34.26 -17.86 -34.35
CA SER A 27 34.59 -16.44 -34.27
C SER A 27 36.08 -16.18 -34.02
N GLY A 28 36.89 -17.24 -33.96
CA GLY A 28 38.32 -17.17 -33.65
C GLY A 28 38.62 -16.91 -32.16
N GLY A 29 37.61 -17.03 -31.29
CA GLY A 29 37.75 -16.83 -29.86
C GLY A 29 38.57 -17.92 -29.15
N THR A 30 39.02 -17.62 -27.95
CA THR A 30 39.67 -18.61 -27.08
C THR A 30 38.61 -19.47 -26.41
N TYR A 31 38.61 -20.76 -26.71
CA TYR A 31 37.74 -21.72 -26.04
C TYR A 31 38.24 -22.02 -24.63
N ILE A 32 37.36 -21.88 -23.64
CA ILE A 32 37.63 -22.22 -22.24
C ILE A 32 37.17 -23.65 -21.98
N THR A 33 38.10 -24.50 -21.57
CA THR A 33 37.83 -25.91 -21.25
C THR A 33 37.15 -26.00 -19.89
N ARG A 34 36.11 -26.82 -19.79
CA ARG A 34 35.35 -27.07 -18.57
C ARG A 34 35.36 -28.55 -18.22
N THR A 35 34.89 -28.86 -17.01
CA THR A 35 34.70 -30.25 -16.57
C THR A 35 33.80 -31.06 -17.54
N ALA A 36 32.74 -30.43 -18.06
CA ALA A 36 31.81 -31.03 -19.03
C ALA A 36 32.47 -31.50 -20.34
N ASP A 37 33.60 -30.90 -20.74
CA ASP A 37 34.32 -31.28 -21.96
C ASP A 37 34.89 -32.70 -21.87
N ALA A 38 35.55 -33.00 -20.75
CA ALA A 38 36.13 -34.32 -20.52
C ALA A 38 35.04 -35.39 -20.39
N GLU A 39 33.94 -35.06 -19.70
CA GLU A 39 32.82 -35.96 -19.50
C GLU A 39 32.11 -36.32 -20.81
N LEU A 40 31.73 -35.32 -21.60
CA LEU A 40 31.05 -35.54 -22.88
C LEU A 40 31.93 -36.31 -23.86
N LEU A 41 33.23 -35.97 -23.93
CA LEU A 41 34.19 -36.70 -24.76
C LEU A 41 34.33 -38.17 -24.34
N ALA A 42 34.38 -38.45 -23.04
CA ALA A 42 34.47 -39.81 -22.53
C ALA A 42 33.22 -40.64 -22.84
N LEU A 43 32.03 -40.06 -22.70
CA LEU A 43 30.77 -40.69 -23.09
C LEU A 43 30.73 -40.99 -24.59
N CYS A 44 31.12 -40.00 -25.40
CA CYS A 44 31.19 -40.16 -26.85
C CYS A 44 32.15 -41.29 -27.23
N ARG A 45 33.32 -41.42 -26.59
CA ARG A 45 34.27 -42.51 -26.87
C ARG A 45 33.77 -43.91 -26.46
N ARG A 46 32.81 -43.99 -25.54
CA ARG A 46 32.17 -45.25 -25.12
C ARG A 46 30.97 -45.63 -25.97
N GLY A 47 30.55 -44.78 -26.92
CA GLY A 47 29.31 -45.00 -27.67
C GLY A 47 28.06 -44.77 -26.83
N GLU A 48 28.17 -44.01 -25.74
CA GLU A 48 27.01 -43.67 -24.90
C GLU A 48 26.22 -42.52 -25.50
N TYR A 49 24.90 -42.56 -25.28
CA TYR A 49 24.03 -41.44 -25.61
C TYR A 49 24.20 -40.35 -24.54
N ALA A 50 24.11 -39.09 -24.94
CA ALA A 50 24.20 -37.97 -24.02
C ALA A 50 23.27 -36.83 -24.42
N TYR A 51 22.96 -35.95 -23.47
CA TYR A 51 22.20 -34.75 -23.75
C TYR A 51 22.72 -33.55 -22.96
N VAL A 52 22.84 -32.41 -23.66
CA VAL A 52 23.30 -31.12 -23.13
C VAL A 52 22.11 -30.16 -23.19
N LEU A 53 21.31 -30.19 -22.13
CA LEU A 53 20.03 -29.49 -22.03
C LEU A 53 20.15 -28.32 -21.05
N THR A 54 20.37 -27.11 -21.57
CA THR A 54 20.56 -25.93 -20.73
C THR A 54 20.12 -24.64 -21.43
N SER A 55 20.07 -23.53 -20.69
CA SER A 55 19.70 -22.21 -21.19
C SER A 55 20.61 -21.74 -22.35
N ARG A 56 20.15 -20.73 -23.09
CA ARG A 56 20.99 -20.08 -24.13
C ARG A 56 22.25 -19.49 -23.51
N GLN A 57 23.25 -19.27 -24.37
CA GLN A 57 24.49 -18.58 -24.02
C GLN A 57 25.38 -19.28 -22.96
N MET A 58 25.16 -20.58 -22.72
CA MET A 58 25.99 -21.42 -21.84
C MET A 58 27.18 -22.09 -22.55
N GLY A 59 27.43 -21.79 -23.83
CA GLY A 59 28.52 -22.40 -24.58
C GLY A 59 28.26 -23.85 -25.01
N LYS A 60 26.99 -24.24 -25.22
CA LYS A 60 26.59 -25.58 -25.70
C LYS A 60 27.21 -25.92 -27.07
N SER A 61 27.05 -25.03 -28.05
CA SER A 61 27.55 -25.27 -29.41
C SER A 61 29.08 -25.34 -29.46
N SER A 62 29.76 -24.59 -28.59
CA SER A 62 31.22 -24.61 -28.47
C SER A 62 31.73 -25.92 -27.87
N LEU A 63 31.08 -26.42 -26.80
CA LEU A 63 31.35 -27.76 -26.24
C LEU A 63 31.15 -28.85 -27.29
N MET A 64 30.03 -28.80 -28.01
CA MET A 64 29.70 -29.75 -29.07
C MET A 64 30.75 -29.73 -30.19
N ARG A 65 31.10 -28.56 -30.72
CA ARG A 65 32.09 -28.44 -31.80
C ARG A 65 33.48 -28.88 -31.37
N GLU A 66 33.88 -28.54 -30.15
CA GLU A 66 35.16 -28.97 -29.60
C GLU A 66 35.22 -30.49 -29.51
N THR A 67 34.20 -31.10 -28.90
CA THR A 67 34.10 -32.55 -28.79
C THR A 67 34.12 -33.22 -30.16
N ALA A 68 33.32 -32.72 -31.11
CA ALA A 68 33.29 -33.26 -32.47
C ALA A 68 34.64 -33.15 -33.20
N ASN A 69 35.42 -32.10 -32.95
CA ASN A 69 36.76 -31.94 -33.51
C ASN A 69 37.75 -32.95 -32.88
N GLN A 70 37.73 -33.11 -31.56
CA GLN A 70 38.59 -34.07 -30.86
C GLN A 70 38.27 -35.52 -31.25
N LEU A 71 36.99 -35.86 -31.42
CA LEU A 71 36.58 -37.18 -31.91
C LEU A 71 37.14 -37.46 -33.31
N LYS A 72 37.07 -36.49 -34.23
CA LYS A 72 37.65 -36.61 -35.58
C LYS A 72 39.17 -36.78 -35.55
N GLN A 73 39.86 -36.04 -34.68
CA GLN A 73 41.31 -36.18 -34.50
C GLN A 73 41.69 -37.57 -33.95
N SER A 74 40.83 -38.17 -33.12
CA SER A 74 41.00 -39.55 -32.64
C SER A 74 40.56 -40.64 -33.62
N GLY A 75 40.19 -40.29 -34.86
CA GLY A 75 39.79 -41.25 -35.90
C GLY A 75 38.33 -41.70 -35.86
N LEU A 76 37.50 -41.13 -34.98
CA LEU A 76 36.06 -41.40 -34.90
C LEU A 76 35.28 -40.50 -35.88
N ARG A 77 34.09 -40.94 -36.30
CA ARG A 77 33.23 -40.12 -37.19
C ARG A 77 32.25 -39.32 -36.36
N ALA A 78 32.28 -37.99 -36.50
CA ALA A 78 31.34 -37.10 -35.85
C ALA A 78 30.58 -36.25 -36.89
N ALA A 79 29.26 -36.28 -36.83
CA ALA A 79 28.37 -35.43 -37.62
C ALA A 79 27.64 -34.45 -36.70
N VAL A 80 27.70 -33.16 -37.04
CA VAL A 80 26.94 -32.11 -36.34
C VAL A 80 25.81 -31.66 -37.26
N VAL A 81 24.59 -31.98 -36.86
CA VAL A 81 23.34 -31.65 -37.55
C VAL A 81 22.64 -30.55 -36.76
N ASP A 82 22.51 -29.38 -37.37
CA ASP A 82 21.86 -28.21 -36.82
C ASP A 82 20.45 -28.13 -37.40
N LEU A 83 19.44 -28.34 -36.55
CA LEU A 83 18.05 -28.49 -36.97
C LEU A 83 17.41 -27.17 -37.42
N GLN A 84 17.97 -26.00 -37.05
CA GLN A 84 17.48 -24.72 -37.58
C GLN A 84 17.61 -24.64 -39.10
N ARG A 85 18.55 -25.40 -39.69
CA ARG A 85 18.78 -25.44 -41.15
C ARG A 85 17.68 -26.15 -41.92
N LEU A 86 16.84 -26.94 -41.26
CA LEU A 86 15.69 -27.60 -41.89
C LEU A 86 14.53 -26.61 -42.10
N GLY A 87 14.53 -25.49 -41.35
CA GLY A 87 13.45 -24.52 -41.33
C GLY A 87 12.26 -25.00 -40.50
N SER A 88 11.55 -24.06 -39.86
CA SER A 88 10.29 -24.34 -39.14
C SER A 88 9.10 -24.57 -40.08
N ASP A 89 9.25 -24.20 -41.35
CA ASP A 89 8.16 -24.13 -42.32
C ASP A 89 8.12 -25.36 -43.24
N THR A 90 8.87 -26.42 -42.91
CA THR A 90 8.79 -27.68 -43.66
C THR A 90 7.40 -28.28 -43.45
N PRO A 91 6.58 -28.42 -44.51
CA PRO A 91 5.15 -28.64 -44.35
C PRO A 91 4.78 -30.07 -43.92
N THR A 92 5.71 -31.02 -43.97
CA THR A 92 5.44 -32.44 -43.70
C THR A 92 6.61 -33.14 -43.01
N ALA A 93 6.30 -34.17 -42.22
CA ALA A 93 7.30 -35.06 -41.63
C ALA A 93 8.22 -35.66 -42.70
N GLU A 94 7.67 -36.12 -43.83
CA GLU A 94 8.44 -36.68 -44.96
C GLU A 94 9.58 -35.77 -45.42
N ALA A 95 9.28 -34.50 -45.71
CA ALA A 95 10.28 -33.54 -46.16
C ALA A 95 11.30 -33.22 -45.05
N TRP A 96 10.86 -33.16 -43.79
CA TRP A 96 11.73 -32.89 -42.65
C TRP A 96 12.75 -34.02 -42.42
N TYR A 97 12.30 -35.28 -42.40
CA TYR A 97 13.21 -36.43 -42.22
C TYR A 97 14.15 -36.60 -43.41
N GLN A 98 13.68 -36.40 -44.64
CA GLN A 98 14.56 -36.41 -45.82
C GLN A 98 15.63 -35.31 -45.70
N GLY A 99 15.26 -34.09 -45.33
CA GLY A 99 16.20 -32.99 -45.11
C GLY A 99 17.21 -33.30 -44.00
N PHE A 100 16.77 -33.92 -42.90
CA PHE A 100 17.67 -34.39 -41.83
C PHE A 100 18.72 -35.37 -42.38
N LEU A 101 18.30 -36.36 -43.17
CA LEU A 101 19.20 -37.33 -43.80
C LEU A 101 20.16 -36.67 -44.79
N GLU A 102 19.71 -35.68 -45.57
CA GLU A 102 20.57 -34.91 -46.48
C GLU A 102 21.68 -34.15 -45.73
N LEU A 103 21.33 -33.50 -44.60
CA LEU A 103 22.32 -32.87 -43.73
C LEU A 103 23.29 -33.89 -43.16
N LEU A 104 22.79 -35.03 -42.67
CA LEU A 104 23.59 -36.09 -42.07
C LEU A 104 24.60 -36.68 -43.07
N VAL A 105 24.15 -37.05 -44.27
CA VAL A 105 25.00 -37.60 -45.35
C VAL A 105 26.12 -36.64 -45.72
N ARG A 106 25.79 -35.35 -45.87
CA ARG A 106 26.77 -34.30 -46.16
C ARG A 106 27.82 -34.20 -45.04
N LYS A 107 27.41 -34.27 -43.78
CA LYS A 107 28.32 -34.15 -42.62
C LYS A 107 29.19 -35.39 -42.43
N LEU A 108 28.65 -36.57 -42.70
CA LEU A 108 29.39 -37.84 -42.69
C LEU A 108 30.25 -38.03 -43.96
N ARG A 109 30.12 -37.17 -44.96
CA ARG A 109 30.81 -37.24 -46.26
C ARG A 109 30.50 -38.54 -47.02
N LEU A 110 29.27 -39.04 -46.89
CA LEU A 110 28.80 -40.20 -47.64
C LEU A 110 28.44 -39.79 -49.08
N ARG A 111 28.88 -40.57 -50.06
CA ARG A 111 28.58 -40.33 -51.48
C ARG A 111 27.32 -41.09 -51.87
N MET A 112 26.16 -40.44 -51.74
CA MET A 112 24.88 -40.99 -52.21
C MET A 112 23.85 -39.89 -52.46
N LYS A 113 22.80 -40.24 -53.19
CA LYS A 113 21.65 -39.38 -53.41
C LYS A 113 20.51 -39.80 -52.48
N VAL A 114 20.28 -39.01 -51.43
CA VAL A 114 19.30 -39.33 -50.37
C VAL A 114 17.89 -39.42 -50.92
N SER A 115 17.51 -38.54 -51.86
CA SER A 115 16.19 -38.55 -52.50
C SER A 115 15.85 -39.90 -53.14
N ASP A 116 16.81 -40.52 -53.82
CA ASP A 116 16.60 -41.76 -54.57
C ASP A 116 16.42 -42.94 -53.60
N TRP A 117 17.25 -42.97 -52.54
CA TRP A 117 17.10 -43.95 -51.47
C TRP A 117 15.78 -43.77 -50.72
N TRP A 118 15.43 -42.54 -50.37
CA TRP A 118 14.20 -42.21 -49.65
C TRP A 118 12.96 -42.65 -50.43
N GLN A 119 12.92 -42.39 -51.73
CA GLN A 119 11.84 -42.83 -52.62
C GLN A 119 11.79 -44.36 -52.77
N SER A 120 12.94 -45.04 -52.82
CA SER A 120 12.96 -46.52 -52.87
C SER A 120 12.33 -47.18 -51.64
N GLN A 121 12.32 -46.48 -50.50
CA GLN A 121 11.75 -46.94 -49.24
C GLN A 121 10.35 -46.37 -48.97
N ALA A 122 9.65 -45.86 -50.00
CA ALA A 122 8.36 -45.17 -49.86
C ALA A 122 7.25 -45.98 -49.15
N HIS A 123 7.38 -47.30 -49.08
CA HIS A 123 6.45 -48.20 -48.40
C HIS A 123 6.56 -48.16 -46.86
N LEU A 124 7.64 -47.60 -46.31
CA LEU A 124 7.88 -47.44 -44.88
C LEU A 124 7.49 -46.03 -44.41
N GLY A 125 7.13 -45.87 -43.14
CA GLY A 125 6.93 -44.55 -42.54
C GLY A 125 8.25 -43.78 -42.32
N PRO A 126 8.23 -42.43 -42.19
CA PRO A 126 9.45 -41.62 -42.03
C PRO A 126 10.37 -42.08 -40.88
N THR A 127 9.81 -42.40 -39.73
CA THR A 127 10.52 -42.91 -38.54
C THR A 127 11.24 -44.23 -38.83
N GLN A 128 10.58 -45.15 -39.54
CA GLN A 128 11.16 -46.44 -39.92
C GLN A 128 12.30 -46.26 -40.93
N ARG A 129 12.13 -45.33 -41.90
CA ARG A 129 13.20 -44.98 -42.83
C ARG A 129 14.41 -44.39 -42.10
N LEU A 130 14.22 -43.58 -41.06
CA LEU A 130 15.34 -43.07 -40.28
C LEU A 130 16.16 -44.21 -39.67
N GLY A 131 15.51 -45.17 -39.00
CA GLY A 131 16.19 -46.32 -38.40
C GLY A 131 16.95 -47.15 -39.43
N LEU A 132 16.23 -47.55 -40.49
CA LEU A 132 16.79 -48.34 -41.60
C LEU A 132 17.99 -47.64 -42.27
N PHE A 133 17.97 -46.31 -42.36
CA PHE A 133 19.08 -45.54 -42.92
C PHE A 133 20.35 -45.68 -42.08
N PHE A 134 20.25 -45.62 -40.76
CA PHE A 134 21.42 -45.80 -39.90
C PHE A 134 22.02 -47.19 -40.03
N GLU A 135 21.17 -48.22 -40.11
CA GLU A 135 21.60 -49.61 -40.23
C GLU A 135 22.22 -49.90 -41.60
N THR A 136 21.46 -49.68 -42.68
CA THR A 136 21.81 -50.15 -44.03
C THR A 136 22.68 -49.17 -44.82
N VAL A 137 22.84 -47.94 -44.34
CA VAL A 137 23.58 -46.91 -45.07
C VAL A 137 24.76 -46.38 -44.26
N VAL A 138 24.50 -45.92 -43.04
CA VAL A 138 25.55 -45.30 -42.21
C VAL A 138 26.52 -46.36 -41.69
N LEU A 139 26.00 -47.40 -41.03
CA LEU A 139 26.80 -48.40 -40.35
C LEU A 139 27.45 -49.44 -41.29
N GLU A 140 26.91 -49.64 -42.49
CA GLU A 140 27.54 -50.45 -43.54
C GLU A 140 28.73 -49.74 -44.20
N ARG A 141 28.69 -48.41 -44.32
CA ARG A 141 29.73 -47.63 -45.02
C ARG A 141 30.80 -47.05 -44.10
N ILE A 142 30.55 -47.07 -42.79
CA ILE A 142 31.46 -46.56 -41.78
C ILE A 142 31.74 -47.66 -40.78
N GLU A 143 32.98 -48.13 -40.71
CA GLU A 143 33.42 -49.17 -39.77
C GLU A 143 33.73 -48.62 -38.37
N SER A 144 34.25 -47.39 -38.28
CA SER A 144 34.51 -46.71 -37.01
C SER A 144 33.22 -46.31 -36.30
N GLN A 145 33.31 -45.96 -35.01
CA GLN A 145 32.19 -45.37 -34.30
C GLN A 145 31.71 -44.06 -34.94
N VAL A 146 30.40 -43.86 -34.94
CA VAL A 146 29.67 -42.70 -35.43
C VAL A 146 28.96 -42.02 -34.27
N VAL A 147 29.27 -40.74 -34.07
CA VAL A 147 28.58 -39.87 -33.12
C VAL A 147 27.80 -38.82 -33.89
N VAL A 148 26.48 -38.78 -33.68
CA VAL A 148 25.58 -37.80 -34.29
C VAL A 148 25.19 -36.77 -33.24
N PHE A 149 25.72 -35.56 -33.37
CA PHE A 149 25.27 -34.41 -32.60
C PHE A 149 24.07 -33.79 -33.29
N VAL A 150 22.97 -33.67 -32.55
CA VAL A 150 21.72 -33.03 -32.98
C VAL A 150 21.57 -31.75 -32.19
N ASP A 151 21.84 -30.61 -32.82
CA ASP A 151 21.81 -29.27 -32.21
C ASP A 151 20.47 -28.58 -32.45
N GLU A 152 20.15 -27.63 -31.57
CA GLU A 152 18.92 -26.84 -31.60
C GLU A 152 17.65 -27.71 -31.59
N ILE A 153 17.64 -28.75 -30.74
CA ILE A 153 16.47 -29.66 -30.61
C ILE A 153 15.20 -28.92 -30.17
N ASP A 154 15.32 -27.75 -29.53
CA ASP A 154 14.18 -26.93 -29.15
C ASP A 154 13.36 -26.42 -30.35
N THR A 155 13.96 -26.37 -31.54
CA THR A 155 13.25 -26.07 -32.80
C THR A 155 12.24 -27.14 -33.16
N THR A 156 12.48 -28.39 -32.76
CA THR A 156 11.56 -29.50 -33.02
C THR A 156 10.32 -29.41 -32.17
N LEU A 157 10.37 -28.79 -30.98
CA LEU A 157 9.26 -28.77 -30.02
C LEU A 157 7.96 -28.13 -30.55
N LYS A 158 7.98 -27.47 -31.71
CA LYS A 158 6.76 -26.94 -32.37
C LYS A 158 6.16 -27.90 -33.41
N LEU A 159 6.85 -28.98 -33.75
CA LEU A 159 6.44 -29.94 -34.77
C LEU A 159 5.44 -30.95 -34.18
N ASP A 160 4.46 -31.34 -34.99
CA ASP A 160 3.45 -32.33 -34.58
C ASP A 160 4.01 -33.74 -34.42
N PHE A 161 5.14 -34.05 -35.07
CA PHE A 161 5.79 -35.36 -35.07
C PHE A 161 7.07 -35.41 -34.21
N THR A 162 7.25 -34.45 -33.30
CA THR A 162 8.43 -34.34 -32.40
C THR A 162 8.68 -35.64 -31.64
N ASP A 163 7.63 -36.17 -31.00
CA ASP A 163 7.73 -37.39 -30.18
C ASP A 163 8.21 -38.58 -31.02
N ASP A 164 7.76 -38.69 -32.28
CA ASP A 164 8.14 -39.79 -33.15
C ASP A 164 9.62 -39.75 -33.53
N PHE A 165 10.22 -38.55 -33.64
CA PHE A 165 11.66 -38.39 -33.89
C PHE A 165 12.50 -38.89 -32.71
N PHE A 166 12.16 -38.48 -31.49
CA PHE A 166 12.88 -38.94 -30.29
C PHE A 166 12.65 -40.42 -30.01
N ILE A 167 11.47 -40.96 -30.35
CA ILE A 167 11.20 -42.40 -30.27
C ILE A 167 12.05 -43.18 -31.29
N ALA A 168 12.25 -42.66 -32.50
CA ALA A 168 13.15 -43.28 -33.48
C ALA A 168 14.58 -43.43 -32.92
N ILE A 169 15.10 -42.34 -32.35
CA ILE A 169 16.43 -42.31 -31.69
C ILE A 169 16.49 -43.33 -30.55
N ARG A 170 15.40 -43.48 -29.79
CA ARG A 170 15.30 -44.46 -28.72
C ARG A 170 15.21 -45.91 -29.19
N SER A 171 14.54 -46.15 -30.32
CA SER A 171 14.49 -47.47 -30.94
C SER A 171 15.90 -47.96 -31.25
N LEU A 172 16.71 -47.10 -31.90
CA LEU A 172 18.11 -47.39 -32.24
C LEU A 172 18.98 -47.73 -31.01
N TYR A 173 18.71 -47.11 -29.86
CA TYR A 173 19.39 -47.45 -28.61
C TYR A 173 18.96 -48.82 -28.08
N THR A 174 17.66 -49.12 -28.11
CA THR A 174 17.08 -50.34 -27.53
C THR A 174 17.45 -51.58 -28.35
N GLU A 175 17.50 -51.43 -29.67
CA GLU A 175 17.87 -52.47 -30.64
C GLU A 175 19.34 -52.89 -30.56
N ARG A 176 20.20 -52.17 -29.82
CA ARG A 176 21.61 -52.56 -29.59
C ARG A 176 21.78 -53.95 -28.98
N SER A 177 20.76 -54.42 -28.27
CA SER A 177 20.74 -55.76 -27.68
C SER A 177 20.60 -56.88 -28.72
N GLU A 178 19.96 -56.59 -29.85
CA GLU A 178 19.70 -57.54 -30.94
C GLU A 178 20.62 -57.31 -32.15
N ASN A 179 20.99 -56.06 -32.41
CA ASN A 179 21.89 -55.65 -33.49
C ASN A 179 23.15 -54.98 -32.92
N PRO A 180 24.24 -55.74 -32.69
CA PRO A 180 25.47 -55.22 -32.11
C PRO A 180 26.15 -54.11 -32.92
N ALA A 181 25.85 -53.97 -34.22
CA ALA A 181 26.39 -52.90 -35.04
C ALA A 181 25.97 -51.51 -34.54
N LEU A 182 24.79 -51.40 -33.92
CA LEU A 182 24.26 -50.16 -33.34
C LEU A 182 25.05 -49.67 -32.12
N ASN A 183 25.88 -50.51 -31.49
CA ASN A 183 26.81 -50.05 -30.44
C ASN A 183 27.85 -49.06 -30.97
N ARG A 184 28.08 -49.05 -32.30
CA ARG A 184 28.95 -48.08 -32.97
C ARG A 184 28.24 -46.76 -33.29
N LEU A 185 26.95 -46.60 -33.01
CA LEU A 185 26.18 -45.39 -33.29
C LEU A 185 25.71 -44.76 -31.99
N SER A 186 26.11 -43.52 -31.70
CA SER A 186 25.56 -42.77 -30.56
C SER A 186 25.06 -41.38 -30.94
N PHE A 187 24.14 -40.85 -30.13
CA PHE A 187 23.57 -39.52 -30.31
C PHE A 187 23.91 -38.61 -29.14
N VAL A 188 24.17 -37.35 -29.45
CA VAL A 188 24.29 -36.26 -28.49
C VAL A 188 23.24 -35.22 -28.82
N LEU A 189 22.25 -35.04 -27.94
CA LEU A 189 21.17 -34.09 -28.13
C LEU A 189 21.49 -32.77 -27.45
N VAL A 190 21.39 -31.65 -28.17
CA VAL A 190 21.79 -30.33 -27.66
C VAL A 190 20.68 -29.32 -27.93
N GLY A 191 20.28 -28.55 -26.91
CA GLY A 191 19.31 -27.47 -27.09
C GLY A 191 18.76 -26.89 -25.80
N VAL A 192 17.74 -26.02 -25.93
CA VAL A 192 17.07 -25.34 -24.82
C VAL A 192 15.74 -26.04 -24.51
N ALA A 193 15.84 -27.25 -23.97
CA ALA A 193 14.69 -28.09 -23.64
C ALA A 193 14.90 -28.74 -22.27
N THR A 194 13.82 -29.16 -21.62
CA THR A 194 13.89 -30.11 -20.51
C THR A 194 13.69 -31.54 -21.01
N PRO A 195 14.10 -32.57 -20.26
CA PRO A 195 13.81 -33.96 -20.63
C PRO A 195 12.31 -34.22 -20.88
N SER A 196 11.44 -33.55 -20.10
CA SER A 196 9.98 -33.61 -20.26
C SER A 196 9.47 -32.96 -21.54
N ASP A 197 10.21 -32.03 -22.14
CA ASP A 197 9.82 -31.39 -23.41
C ASP A 197 10.06 -32.32 -24.61
N LEU A 198 10.98 -33.29 -24.50
CA LEU A 198 11.36 -34.17 -25.61
C LEU A 198 10.29 -35.21 -25.97
N ILE A 199 9.46 -35.62 -25.00
CA ILE A 199 8.33 -36.52 -25.22
C ILE A 199 7.11 -35.92 -24.54
N LYS A 200 6.21 -35.34 -25.36
CA LYS A 200 5.02 -34.63 -24.86
C LYS A 200 3.91 -35.57 -24.42
N ASP A 201 3.75 -36.72 -25.08
CA ASP A 201 2.73 -37.70 -24.69
C ASP A 201 3.12 -38.37 -23.37
N SER A 202 2.45 -37.96 -22.28
CA SER A 202 2.68 -38.48 -20.93
C SER A 202 2.35 -39.96 -20.75
N ARG A 203 1.69 -40.59 -21.73
CA ARG A 203 1.47 -42.05 -21.77
C ARG A 203 2.68 -42.79 -22.32
N ARG A 204 3.62 -42.09 -22.95
CA ARG A 204 4.88 -42.65 -23.45
C ARG A 204 5.96 -42.49 -22.38
N THR A 205 6.85 -43.48 -22.29
CA THR A 205 7.98 -43.42 -21.35
C THR A 205 8.90 -42.24 -21.71
N PRO A 206 9.32 -41.41 -20.73
CA PRO A 206 10.23 -40.29 -20.96
C PRO A 206 11.51 -40.71 -21.71
N PHE A 207 12.17 -39.74 -22.37
CA PHE A 207 13.44 -39.97 -23.05
C PHE A 207 14.55 -40.18 -22.01
N ASN A 208 14.62 -41.39 -21.46
CA ASN A 208 15.58 -41.78 -20.42
C ASN A 208 16.67 -42.70 -21.00
N ILE A 209 17.25 -42.30 -22.13
CA ILE A 209 18.34 -43.03 -22.76
C ILE A 209 19.57 -42.13 -22.90
N GLY A 210 20.56 -42.40 -22.06
CA GLY A 210 21.83 -41.67 -22.04
C GLY A 210 22.02 -40.80 -20.80
N HIS A 211 23.10 -40.03 -20.83
CA HIS A 211 23.59 -39.25 -19.69
C HIS A 211 23.35 -37.75 -19.88
N GLN A 212 22.83 -37.09 -18.86
CA GLN A 212 22.79 -35.64 -18.80
C GLN A 212 24.20 -35.08 -18.59
N ILE A 213 24.60 -34.12 -19.43
CA ILE A 213 25.79 -33.32 -19.20
C ILE A 213 25.37 -31.96 -18.66
N ASP A 214 25.69 -31.73 -17.39
CA ASP A 214 25.40 -30.47 -16.73
C ASP A 214 26.43 -29.42 -17.13
N LEU A 215 25.99 -28.48 -17.96
CA LEU A 215 26.82 -27.38 -18.41
C LEU A 215 26.69 -26.20 -17.44
N THR A 216 27.63 -26.14 -16.49
CA THR A 216 27.68 -25.12 -15.44
C THR A 216 28.28 -23.80 -15.92
N ASP A 217 28.08 -22.76 -15.12
CA ASP A 217 28.82 -21.49 -15.22
C ASP A 217 30.32 -21.74 -14.92
N PHE A 218 31.19 -20.84 -15.37
CA PHE A 218 32.64 -20.97 -15.15
C PHE A 218 33.00 -20.84 -13.67
N THR A 219 33.90 -21.71 -13.19
CA THR A 219 34.61 -21.44 -11.93
C THR A 219 35.69 -20.37 -12.13
N PHE A 220 36.24 -19.85 -11.04
CA PHE A 220 37.37 -18.92 -11.11
C PHE A 220 38.56 -19.55 -11.85
N GLU A 221 38.86 -20.81 -11.55
CA GLU A 221 39.96 -21.57 -12.16
C GLU A 221 39.73 -21.81 -13.66
N GLU A 222 38.50 -22.17 -14.05
CA GLU A 222 38.13 -22.32 -15.46
C GLU A 222 38.22 -20.98 -16.20
N ALA A 223 37.78 -19.88 -15.58
CA ALA A 223 37.79 -18.54 -16.17
C ALA A 223 39.18 -17.88 -16.19
N LEU A 224 40.16 -18.38 -15.44
CA LEU A 224 41.49 -17.77 -15.31
C LEU A 224 42.17 -17.41 -16.65
N PRO A 225 42.07 -18.21 -17.73
CA PRO A 225 42.64 -17.83 -19.03
C PRO A 225 42.05 -16.54 -19.60
N LEU A 226 40.82 -16.15 -19.23
CA LEU A 226 40.20 -14.88 -19.63
C LEU A 226 40.93 -13.67 -19.02
N ALA A 227 41.53 -13.83 -17.83
CA ALA A 227 42.26 -12.76 -17.17
C ALA A 227 43.45 -12.26 -18.00
N LEU A 228 44.11 -13.17 -18.73
CA LEU A 228 45.23 -12.85 -19.61
C LEU A 228 44.83 -11.98 -20.82
N GLY A 229 43.55 -11.99 -21.18
CA GLY A 229 43.01 -11.13 -22.24
C GLY A 229 42.61 -9.74 -21.74
N LEU A 230 42.55 -9.52 -20.42
CA LEU A 230 42.26 -8.21 -19.86
C LEU A 230 43.49 -7.32 -20.09
N GLU A 231 43.31 -6.23 -20.84
CA GLU A 231 44.36 -5.21 -21.09
C GLU A 231 44.60 -4.33 -19.85
N VAL A 232 44.85 -4.98 -18.70
CA VAL A 232 45.08 -4.38 -17.38
C VAL A 232 46.45 -4.80 -16.83
N ALA A 233 46.92 -4.13 -15.78
CA ALA A 233 48.17 -4.50 -15.11
C ALA A 233 48.16 -5.98 -14.69
N LYS A 234 49.26 -6.70 -14.92
CA LYS A 234 49.35 -8.16 -14.69
C LYS A 234 48.99 -8.54 -13.25
N GLU A 235 49.36 -7.69 -12.31
CA GLU A 235 49.13 -7.85 -10.88
C GLU A 235 47.64 -7.73 -10.52
N GLN A 236 46.84 -7.05 -11.36
CA GLN A 236 45.40 -6.84 -11.17
C GLN A 236 44.53 -7.80 -11.98
N GLN A 237 45.06 -8.52 -12.97
CA GLN A 237 44.28 -9.40 -13.87
C GLN A 237 43.38 -10.38 -13.11
N SER A 238 43.89 -11.04 -12.07
CA SER A 238 43.12 -11.97 -11.25
C SER A 238 42.07 -11.27 -10.38
N ALA A 239 42.38 -10.10 -9.82
CA ALA A 239 41.45 -9.33 -9.00
C ALA A 239 40.29 -8.79 -9.84
N VAL A 240 40.58 -8.22 -11.01
CA VAL A 240 39.56 -7.74 -11.96
C VAL A 240 38.68 -8.88 -12.43
N LEU A 241 39.26 -10.05 -12.76
CA LEU A 241 38.46 -11.22 -13.11
C LEU A 241 37.54 -11.63 -11.95
N GLN A 242 38.02 -11.62 -10.71
CA GLN A 242 37.17 -11.93 -9.55
C GLN A 242 35.98 -10.98 -9.45
N TRP A 243 36.19 -9.67 -9.55
CA TRP A 243 35.10 -8.68 -9.51
C TRP A 243 34.09 -8.89 -10.65
N VAL A 244 34.56 -9.27 -11.85
CA VAL A 244 33.66 -9.64 -12.95
C VAL A 244 32.81 -10.86 -12.57
N LEU A 245 33.43 -11.88 -11.99
CA LEU A 245 32.74 -13.10 -11.57
C LEU A 245 31.79 -12.86 -10.39
N ASP A 246 32.07 -11.92 -9.50
CA ASP A 246 31.15 -11.53 -8.42
C ASP A 246 29.82 -10.99 -9.00
N TRP A 247 29.87 -10.33 -10.16
CA TRP A 247 28.68 -9.86 -10.88
C TRP A 247 28.01 -10.93 -11.74
N THR A 248 28.80 -11.74 -12.46
CA THR A 248 28.31 -12.66 -13.49
C THR A 248 28.08 -14.08 -12.99
N GLU A 249 28.64 -14.43 -11.84
CA GLU A 249 28.74 -15.79 -11.28
C GLU A 249 29.29 -16.79 -12.30
N GLY A 250 30.22 -16.36 -13.15
CA GLY A 250 30.83 -17.21 -14.18
C GLY A 250 29.96 -17.47 -15.40
N HIS A 251 28.80 -16.81 -15.55
CA HIS A 251 27.94 -17.03 -16.71
C HIS A 251 28.70 -16.75 -18.02
N PRO A 252 28.87 -17.72 -18.94
CA PRO A 252 29.87 -17.64 -20.01
C PRO A 252 29.76 -16.39 -20.89
N TYR A 253 28.53 -16.06 -21.33
CA TYR A 253 28.30 -14.88 -22.16
C TYR A 253 28.46 -13.56 -21.40
N LEU A 254 27.99 -13.49 -20.15
CA LEU A 254 28.03 -12.23 -19.39
C LEU A 254 29.48 -11.93 -19.00
N THR A 255 30.21 -12.94 -18.53
CA THR A 255 31.64 -12.87 -18.21
C THR A 255 32.43 -12.35 -19.41
N GLN A 256 32.30 -12.99 -20.58
CA GLN A 256 33.00 -12.53 -21.77
C GLN A 256 32.53 -11.14 -22.25
N ARG A 257 31.24 -10.78 -22.12
CA ARG A 257 30.77 -9.43 -22.49
C ARG A 257 31.41 -8.35 -21.65
N VAL A 258 31.52 -8.57 -20.34
CA VAL A 258 32.16 -7.63 -19.42
C VAL A 258 33.67 -7.57 -19.71
N CYS A 259 34.34 -8.71 -19.86
CA CYS A 259 35.77 -8.74 -20.20
C CYS A 259 36.09 -8.01 -21.52
N ILE A 260 35.24 -8.13 -22.55
CA ILE A 260 35.38 -7.37 -23.81
C ILE A 260 35.35 -5.86 -23.55
N GLU A 261 34.44 -5.41 -22.70
CA GLU A 261 34.26 -3.98 -22.44
C GLU A 261 35.41 -3.42 -21.60
N ILE A 262 35.89 -4.17 -20.61
CA ILE A 262 37.08 -3.85 -19.82
C ILE A 262 38.31 -3.77 -20.73
N ALA A 263 38.52 -4.75 -21.61
CA ALA A 263 39.66 -4.78 -22.53
C ALA A 263 39.66 -3.62 -23.55
N ARG A 264 38.56 -2.89 -23.70
CA ARG A 264 38.49 -1.69 -24.55
C ARG A 264 38.81 -0.39 -23.81
N GLN A 265 38.95 -0.46 -22.49
CA GLN A 265 39.16 0.69 -21.61
C GLN A 265 40.50 0.52 -20.89
N PRO A 266 41.63 0.79 -21.56
CA PRO A 266 42.92 0.68 -20.92
C PRO A 266 43.01 1.70 -19.77
N ALA A 267 43.25 1.20 -18.56
CA ALA A 267 43.45 2.00 -17.37
C ALA A 267 44.66 1.48 -16.59
N ALA A 268 45.37 2.39 -15.91
CA ALA A 268 46.58 2.04 -15.16
C ALA A 268 46.26 1.23 -13.90
N GLU A 269 45.14 1.54 -13.24
CA GLU A 269 44.62 0.80 -12.11
C GLU A 269 43.11 0.61 -12.28
N TRP A 270 42.64 -0.60 -12.00
CA TRP A 270 41.21 -0.92 -11.90
C TRP A 270 40.80 -1.10 -10.45
N THR A 271 39.60 -0.62 -10.13
CA THR A 271 38.91 -0.86 -8.86
C THR A 271 37.64 -1.68 -9.07
N GLU A 272 37.08 -2.19 -7.97
CA GLU A 272 35.79 -2.89 -8.00
C GLU A 272 34.66 -1.98 -8.53
N THR A 273 34.69 -0.70 -8.20
CA THR A 273 33.72 0.31 -8.68
C THR A 273 33.81 0.51 -10.19
N ASP A 274 35.01 0.46 -10.79
CA ASP A 274 35.14 0.58 -12.25
C ASP A 274 34.48 -0.60 -12.97
N VAL A 275 34.58 -1.81 -12.40
CA VAL A 275 33.88 -3.00 -12.94
C VAL A 275 32.37 -2.86 -12.78
N GLU A 276 31.88 -2.35 -11.65
CA GLU A 276 30.47 -2.04 -11.44
C GLU A 276 29.96 -1.03 -12.48
N ASP A 277 30.71 0.04 -12.75
CA ASP A 277 30.36 1.04 -13.76
C ASP A 277 30.29 0.45 -15.17
N VAL A 278 31.22 -0.45 -15.51
CA VAL A 278 31.17 -1.21 -16.78
C VAL A 278 29.91 -2.07 -16.85
N VAL A 279 29.61 -2.83 -15.80
CA VAL A 279 28.42 -3.69 -15.73
C VAL A 279 27.15 -2.84 -15.85
N ALA A 280 27.06 -1.73 -15.12
CA ALA A 280 25.93 -0.81 -15.17
C ALA A 280 25.76 -0.20 -16.56
N GLY A 281 26.86 0.24 -17.17
CA GLY A 281 26.89 0.78 -18.53
C GLY A 281 26.51 -0.23 -19.61
N LEU A 282 26.72 -1.53 -19.37
CA LEU A 282 26.35 -2.60 -20.30
C LEU A 282 24.89 -3.04 -20.16
N PHE A 283 24.41 -3.23 -18.94
CA PHE A 283 23.19 -4.02 -18.70
C PHE A 283 22.04 -3.25 -18.05
N PHE A 284 22.28 -2.11 -17.40
CA PHE A 284 21.26 -1.41 -16.61
C PHE A 284 20.62 -0.24 -17.39
N GLY A 285 19.53 0.31 -16.83
CA GLY A 285 18.76 1.39 -17.43
C GLY A 285 18.20 1.03 -18.81
N ASP A 286 18.28 1.95 -19.77
CA ASP A 286 17.78 1.75 -21.13
C ASP A 286 18.58 0.71 -21.93
N ARG A 287 19.79 0.35 -21.48
CA ARG A 287 20.64 -0.65 -22.15
C ARG A 287 20.09 -2.07 -21.99
N ARG A 288 19.29 -2.34 -20.95
CA ARG A 288 18.65 -3.65 -20.70
C ARG A 288 17.88 -4.20 -21.91
N ASN A 289 17.23 -3.31 -22.66
CA ASN A 289 16.41 -3.68 -23.83
C ASN A 289 17.22 -3.80 -25.13
N LYS A 290 18.49 -3.35 -25.12
CA LYS A 290 19.39 -3.38 -26.29
C LYS A 290 20.24 -4.64 -26.32
N ASP A 291 20.45 -5.28 -25.17
CA ASP A 291 21.15 -6.56 -25.09
C ASP A 291 20.23 -7.71 -25.55
N GLY A 292 20.64 -8.43 -26.60
CA GLY A 292 19.85 -9.50 -27.19
C GLY A 292 19.65 -10.70 -26.26
N HIS A 293 20.59 -10.94 -25.34
CA HIS A 293 20.47 -12.02 -24.36
C HIS A 293 19.49 -11.65 -23.26
N LEU A 294 19.58 -10.45 -22.68
CA LEU A 294 18.60 -9.98 -21.68
C LEU A 294 17.18 -9.89 -22.26
N LYS A 295 17.05 -9.45 -23.53
CA LYS A 295 15.77 -9.46 -24.25
C LYS A 295 15.21 -10.87 -24.38
N PHE A 296 16.05 -11.86 -24.71
CA PHE A 296 15.63 -13.26 -24.76
C PHE A 296 15.16 -13.76 -23.39
N VAL A 297 15.89 -13.46 -22.30
CA VAL A 297 15.48 -13.85 -20.94
C VAL A 297 14.11 -13.24 -20.62
N GLN A 298 13.92 -11.94 -20.89
CA GLN A 298 12.64 -11.25 -20.73
C GLN A 298 11.52 -11.92 -21.54
N GLU A 299 11.72 -12.15 -22.84
CA GLU A 299 10.74 -12.81 -23.71
C GLU A 299 10.40 -14.22 -23.22
N ARG A 300 11.35 -14.93 -22.62
CA ARG A 300 11.09 -16.25 -22.05
C ARG A 300 10.26 -16.16 -20.78
N LEU A 301 10.48 -15.14 -19.94
CA LEU A 301 9.69 -14.92 -18.72
C LEU A 301 8.27 -14.43 -19.00
N THR A 302 8.05 -13.70 -20.11
CA THR A 302 6.75 -13.07 -20.40
C THR A 302 6.02 -13.62 -21.63
N GLY A 303 6.69 -14.31 -22.55
CA GLY A 303 6.24 -14.48 -23.94
C GLY A 303 5.93 -15.91 -24.41
N ILE A 304 6.38 -16.97 -23.72
CA ILE A 304 6.17 -18.36 -24.20
C ILE A 304 4.69 -18.74 -24.27
N ASN A 305 3.87 -18.20 -23.36
CA ASN A 305 2.42 -18.36 -23.37
C ASN A 305 1.76 -16.99 -23.17
N ALA A 306 2.10 -16.00 -24.01
CA ALA A 306 1.53 -14.65 -23.91
C ALA A 306 -0.02 -14.62 -23.93
N ASN A 307 -0.65 -15.69 -24.42
CA ASN A 307 -2.10 -15.89 -24.44
C ASN A 307 -2.69 -16.50 -23.14
N ASP A 308 -1.85 -16.87 -22.16
CA ASP A 308 -2.27 -17.38 -20.85
C ASP A 308 -1.74 -16.47 -19.71
N PRO A 309 -2.51 -15.46 -19.30
CA PRO A 309 -2.15 -14.57 -18.18
C PRO A 309 -1.89 -15.32 -16.87
N LYS A 310 -2.56 -16.45 -16.61
CA LYS A 310 -2.37 -17.22 -15.37
C LYS A 310 -1.01 -17.90 -15.36
N TYR A 311 -0.60 -18.47 -16.49
CA TYR A 311 0.73 -19.06 -16.65
C TYR A 311 1.83 -18.02 -16.41
N GLN A 312 1.72 -16.84 -17.04
CA GLN A 312 2.68 -15.76 -16.84
C GLN A 312 2.71 -15.27 -15.38
N MET A 313 1.56 -15.15 -14.72
CA MET A 313 1.49 -14.82 -13.29
C MET A 313 2.19 -15.87 -12.43
N ALA A 314 2.07 -17.16 -12.76
CA ALA A 314 2.76 -18.23 -12.04
C ALA A 314 4.28 -18.15 -12.23
N VAL A 315 4.78 -17.95 -13.46
CA VAL A 315 6.21 -17.76 -13.75
C VAL A 315 6.79 -16.58 -13.00
N LEU A 316 6.17 -15.40 -13.11
CA LEU A 316 6.64 -14.19 -12.43
C LEU A 316 6.46 -14.27 -10.90
N GLY A 317 5.41 -14.95 -10.44
CA GLY A 317 5.14 -15.20 -9.03
C GLY A 317 6.23 -16.06 -8.39
N THR A 318 6.55 -17.21 -9.00
CA THR A 318 7.62 -18.10 -8.56
C THR A 318 8.99 -17.43 -8.65
N TYR A 319 9.28 -16.72 -9.75
CA TYR A 319 10.53 -15.95 -9.85
C TYR A 319 10.67 -14.93 -8.71
N ARG A 320 9.59 -14.21 -8.38
CA ARG A 320 9.58 -13.24 -7.27
C ARG A 320 9.83 -13.90 -5.91
N GLU A 321 9.40 -15.14 -5.71
CA GLU A 321 9.67 -15.90 -4.48
C GLU A 321 11.16 -16.25 -4.38
N ILE A 322 11.75 -16.73 -5.48
CA ILE A 322 13.19 -17.01 -5.59
C ILE A 322 14.01 -15.73 -5.35
N TRP A 323 13.65 -14.63 -6.01
CA TRP A 323 14.34 -13.34 -5.91
C TRP A 323 14.34 -12.78 -4.48
N LYS A 324 13.25 -12.98 -3.73
CA LYS A 324 13.14 -12.54 -2.33
C LYS A 324 13.96 -13.39 -1.36
N ALA A 325 14.34 -14.61 -1.74
CA ALA A 325 15.06 -15.58 -0.93
C ALA A 325 14.48 -15.82 0.48
N ARG A 326 13.16 -15.60 0.67
CA ARG A 326 12.48 -15.80 1.98
C ARG A 326 12.09 -17.26 2.23
N THR A 327 11.79 -17.97 1.15
CA THR A 327 11.37 -19.37 1.19
C THR A 327 12.21 -20.12 0.15
N ALA A 328 12.78 -21.25 0.54
CA ALA A 328 13.47 -22.16 -0.36
C ALA A 328 12.48 -22.67 -1.42
N VAL A 329 12.74 -22.36 -2.69
CA VAL A 329 11.99 -22.92 -3.81
C VAL A 329 12.75 -24.15 -4.30
N LEU A 330 12.22 -25.34 -4.05
CA LEU A 330 12.86 -26.58 -4.47
C LEU A 330 12.85 -26.74 -5.99
N ASP A 331 13.93 -27.27 -6.56
CA ASP A 331 13.94 -27.69 -7.97
C ASP A 331 13.13 -28.98 -8.12
N GLU A 332 12.08 -28.91 -8.92
CA GLU A 332 11.18 -30.03 -9.21
C GLU A 332 11.08 -30.16 -10.73
N ASP A 333 11.64 -31.23 -11.28
CA ASP A 333 11.78 -31.41 -12.73
C ASP A 333 10.43 -31.54 -13.47
N TYR A 334 9.36 -31.88 -12.75
CA TYR A 334 8.00 -31.96 -13.31
C TYR A 334 7.26 -30.61 -13.36
N SER A 335 7.79 -29.57 -12.69
CA SER A 335 7.16 -28.26 -12.69
C SER A 335 7.49 -27.52 -13.99
N THR A 336 6.48 -27.32 -14.84
CA THR A 336 6.60 -26.53 -16.08
C THR A 336 7.07 -25.10 -15.81
N ILE A 337 6.59 -24.50 -14.72
CA ILE A 337 6.96 -23.14 -14.29
C ILE A 337 8.44 -23.06 -13.91
N LYS A 338 8.94 -23.98 -13.08
CA LYS A 338 10.35 -23.99 -12.65
C LYS A 338 11.27 -24.32 -13.82
N SER A 339 10.91 -25.30 -14.64
CA SER A 339 11.59 -25.64 -15.89
C SER A 339 11.70 -24.44 -16.82
N GLN A 340 10.64 -23.65 -16.95
CA GLN A 340 10.63 -22.42 -17.73
C GLN A 340 11.62 -21.38 -17.20
N LEU A 341 11.69 -21.21 -15.88
CA LEU A 341 12.68 -20.34 -15.24
C LEU A 341 14.10 -20.82 -15.50
N LYS A 342 14.40 -22.12 -15.34
CA LYS A 342 15.73 -22.70 -15.60
C LYS A 342 16.16 -22.49 -17.04
N LEU A 343 15.27 -22.79 -17.98
CA LEU A 343 15.55 -22.66 -19.41
C LEU A 343 15.65 -21.18 -19.88
N SER A 344 15.04 -20.23 -19.15
CA SER A 344 15.32 -18.79 -19.34
C SER A 344 16.77 -18.44 -18.99
N GLY A 345 17.42 -19.21 -18.13
CA GLY A 345 18.76 -18.93 -17.61
C GLY A 345 18.79 -17.92 -16.46
N VAL A 346 17.64 -17.32 -16.08
CA VAL A 346 17.58 -16.34 -14.98
C VAL A 346 17.84 -16.96 -13.61
N VAL A 347 17.58 -18.26 -13.47
CA VAL A 347 17.83 -19.04 -12.24
C VAL A 347 18.79 -20.20 -12.51
N LYS A 348 19.50 -20.62 -11.46
CA LYS A 348 20.29 -21.85 -11.43
C LYS A 348 19.89 -22.70 -10.24
N GLN A 349 20.21 -23.99 -10.32
CA GLN A 349 20.10 -24.91 -9.20
C GLN A 349 21.30 -24.74 -8.28
N ALA A 350 21.05 -24.61 -6.99
CA ALA A 350 22.04 -24.63 -5.92
C ALA A 350 21.62 -25.70 -4.91
N GLY A 351 22.23 -26.89 -5.01
CA GLY A 351 21.78 -28.06 -4.27
C GLY A 351 20.36 -28.48 -4.68
N SER A 352 19.41 -28.49 -3.75
CA SER A 352 18.01 -28.81 -4.03
C SER A 352 17.13 -27.59 -4.32
N GLN A 353 17.69 -26.37 -4.32
CA GLN A 353 16.94 -25.12 -4.40
C GLN A 353 17.26 -24.35 -5.67
N LEU A 354 16.32 -23.52 -6.11
CA LEU A 354 16.51 -22.55 -7.18
C LEU A 354 16.90 -21.19 -6.61
N VAL A 355 17.94 -20.60 -7.19
CA VAL A 355 18.44 -19.26 -6.85
C VAL A 355 18.54 -18.42 -8.11
N VAL A 356 18.48 -17.09 -7.98
CA VAL A 356 18.79 -16.19 -9.10
C VAL A 356 20.24 -16.45 -9.52
N ARG A 357 20.49 -16.61 -10.83
CA ARG A 357 21.78 -17.14 -11.31
C ARG A 357 22.95 -16.22 -11.00
N ASN A 358 22.76 -14.90 -11.07
CA ASN A 358 23.79 -13.90 -10.82
C ASN A 358 23.22 -12.53 -10.44
N LEU A 359 24.10 -11.64 -9.98
CA LEU A 359 23.75 -10.30 -9.52
C LEU A 359 23.23 -9.41 -10.66
N ILE A 360 23.73 -9.58 -11.88
CA ILE A 360 23.21 -8.84 -13.06
C ILE A 360 21.72 -9.13 -13.27
N TYR A 361 21.32 -10.40 -13.26
CA TYR A 361 19.91 -10.76 -13.40
C TYR A 361 19.08 -10.31 -12.21
N GLN A 362 19.64 -10.38 -11.00
CA GLN A 362 18.96 -9.91 -9.78
C GLN A 362 18.65 -8.40 -9.86
N THR A 363 19.55 -7.62 -10.43
CA THR A 363 19.42 -6.17 -10.60
C THR A 363 18.58 -5.78 -11.81
N VAL A 364 18.69 -6.51 -12.94
CA VAL A 364 17.89 -6.23 -14.16
C VAL A 364 16.43 -6.65 -14.01
N PHE A 365 16.21 -7.87 -13.50
CA PHE A 365 14.88 -8.45 -13.30
C PHE A 365 14.48 -8.30 -11.84
N ASP A 366 14.45 -7.05 -11.39
CA ASP A 366 14.18 -6.70 -10.01
C ASP A 366 12.67 -6.73 -9.69
N ARG A 367 12.34 -6.33 -8.45
CA ARG A 367 10.95 -6.23 -8.00
C ARG A 367 10.14 -5.23 -8.84
N GLN A 368 10.74 -4.11 -9.27
CA GLN A 368 10.04 -3.12 -10.07
C GLN A 368 9.70 -3.69 -11.45
N TRP A 369 10.64 -4.37 -12.10
CA TRP A 369 10.43 -5.03 -13.38
C TRP A 369 9.33 -6.10 -13.30
N VAL A 370 9.34 -6.95 -12.26
CA VAL A 370 8.27 -7.95 -12.06
C VAL A 370 6.89 -7.30 -11.92
N LYS A 371 6.81 -6.14 -11.25
CA LYS A 371 5.57 -5.38 -11.12
C LYS A 371 5.15 -4.75 -12.46
N GLU A 372 6.10 -4.23 -13.23
CA GLU A 372 5.86 -3.66 -14.57
C GLU A 372 5.34 -4.70 -15.56
N LYS A 373 5.87 -5.93 -15.51
CA LYS A 373 5.49 -7.04 -16.42
C LYS A 373 4.39 -7.95 -15.86
N TRP A 374 3.83 -7.62 -14.70
CA TRP A 374 2.77 -8.41 -14.10
C TRP A 374 1.51 -8.35 -14.98
N PRO A 375 0.92 -9.48 -15.41
CA PRO A 375 -0.31 -9.47 -16.20
C PRO A 375 -1.41 -8.74 -15.43
N GLU A 376 -1.93 -7.64 -15.97
CA GLU A 376 -3.08 -6.92 -15.41
C GLU A 376 -4.40 -7.68 -15.66
N GLU A 377 -4.47 -8.96 -15.28
CA GLU A 377 -5.73 -9.69 -15.10
C GLU A 377 -6.03 -9.85 -13.61
N SER A 378 -5.93 -8.74 -12.87
CA SER A 378 -6.46 -8.69 -11.51
C SER A 378 -7.98 -8.57 -11.62
N TRP A 379 -8.72 -9.57 -11.15
CA TRP A 379 -10.18 -9.50 -10.96
C TRP A 379 -10.63 -8.18 -10.29
N TRP A 380 -9.76 -7.56 -9.48
CA TRP A 380 -9.91 -6.22 -8.92
C TRP A 380 -10.12 -5.11 -9.96
N VAL A 381 -9.44 -5.15 -11.12
CA VAL A 381 -9.61 -4.17 -12.20
C VAL A 381 -10.97 -4.34 -12.89
N LYS A 382 -11.47 -5.59 -13.02
CA LYS A 382 -12.82 -5.88 -13.53
C LYS A 382 -13.93 -5.46 -12.53
N LEU A 383 -13.65 -5.47 -11.22
CA LEU A 383 -14.60 -5.07 -10.16
C LEU A 383 -14.55 -3.59 -9.76
N LYS A 384 -13.49 -2.84 -10.10
CA LYS A 384 -13.43 -1.38 -9.91
C LYS A 384 -14.69 -0.63 -10.38
N PRO A 385 -15.24 -0.88 -11.59
CA PRO A 385 -16.47 -0.22 -12.02
C PRO A 385 -17.72 -0.70 -11.26
N ALA A 386 -17.72 -1.90 -10.68
CA ALA A 386 -18.82 -2.44 -9.87
C ALA A 386 -18.76 -2.03 -8.39
N MET A 387 -17.59 -1.62 -7.87
CA MET A 387 -17.45 -1.15 -6.49
C MET A 387 -18.08 0.22 -6.24
N VAL A 388 -18.05 1.11 -7.24
CA VAL A 388 -18.66 2.45 -7.15
C VAL A 388 -20.18 2.36 -6.91
N PRO A 389 -20.97 1.58 -7.67
CA PRO A 389 -22.39 1.43 -7.39
C PRO A 389 -22.66 0.70 -6.07
N ILE A 390 -21.83 -0.26 -5.64
CA ILE A 390 -21.99 -0.96 -4.34
C ILE A 390 -21.74 0.00 -3.16
N ALA A 391 -20.71 0.84 -3.23
CA ALA A 391 -20.45 1.84 -2.20
C ALA A 391 -21.55 2.91 -2.16
N ALA A 392 -22.09 3.31 -3.33
CA ALA A 392 -23.20 4.25 -3.42
C ALA A 392 -24.50 3.69 -2.83
N THR A 393 -24.82 2.41 -3.06
CA THR A 393 -26.02 1.77 -2.48
C THR A 393 -25.91 1.59 -0.97
N LEU A 394 -24.74 1.20 -0.46
CA LEU A 394 -24.47 1.16 0.98
C LEU A 394 -24.55 2.54 1.63
N GLY A 395 -23.98 3.57 1.00
CA GLY A 395 -24.10 4.95 1.45
C GLY A 395 -25.55 5.44 1.48
N ALA A 396 -26.32 5.17 0.42
CA ALA A 396 -27.74 5.52 0.35
C ALA A 396 -28.58 4.78 1.41
N ALA A 397 -28.29 3.51 1.68
CA ALA A 397 -28.97 2.72 2.72
C ALA A 397 -28.71 3.28 4.12
N ILE A 398 -27.47 3.72 4.41
CA ILE A 398 -27.13 4.37 5.69
C ILE A 398 -27.88 5.70 5.83
N VAL A 399 -27.89 6.53 4.79
CA VAL A 399 -28.62 7.82 4.79
C VAL A 399 -30.12 7.58 4.98
N MET A 400 -30.71 6.61 4.27
CA MET A 400 -32.11 6.23 4.43
C MET A 400 -32.41 5.72 5.85
N GLY A 401 -31.52 4.91 6.45
CA GLY A 401 -31.66 4.46 7.83
C GLY A 401 -31.63 5.62 8.84
N VAL A 402 -30.73 6.59 8.65
CA VAL A 402 -30.67 7.79 9.50
C VAL A 402 -31.92 8.64 9.36
N LEU A 403 -32.41 8.85 8.13
CA LEU A 403 -33.64 9.61 7.88
C LEU A 403 -34.86 8.90 8.48
N PHE A 404 -34.93 7.57 8.39
CA PHE A 404 -36.00 6.78 8.99
C PHE A 404 -36.03 6.92 10.52
N VAL A 405 -34.88 6.74 11.19
CA VAL A 405 -34.78 6.92 12.65
C VAL A 405 -35.13 8.35 13.06
N ARG A 406 -34.70 9.35 12.28
CA ARG A 406 -34.99 10.75 12.56
C ARG A 406 -36.47 11.08 12.40
N ALA A 407 -37.12 10.55 11.37
CA ALA A 407 -38.56 10.69 11.14
C ALA A 407 -39.37 10.01 12.25
N GLU A 408 -38.95 8.82 12.69
CA GLU A 408 -39.62 8.11 13.78
C GLU A 408 -39.49 8.85 15.12
N ASN A 409 -38.30 9.39 15.41
CA ASN A 409 -38.09 10.22 16.60
C ASN A 409 -38.90 11.53 16.55
N GLN A 410 -39.00 12.19 15.40
CA GLN A 410 -39.86 13.37 15.25
C GLN A 410 -41.35 13.02 15.45
N ALA A 411 -41.80 11.87 14.93
CA ALA A 411 -43.17 11.42 15.12
C ALA A 411 -43.48 11.11 16.59
N ARG A 412 -42.53 10.54 17.34
CA ARG A 412 -42.67 10.31 18.80
C ARG A 412 -42.78 11.63 19.57
N LEU A 413 -41.91 12.59 19.27
CA LEU A 413 -41.95 13.92 19.90
C LEU A 413 -43.25 14.66 19.60
N ALA A 414 -43.76 14.57 18.37
CA ALA A 414 -45.03 15.19 18.00
C ALA A 414 -46.22 14.58 18.76
N ARG A 415 -46.26 13.25 18.94
CA ARG A 415 -47.31 12.60 19.74
C ARG A 415 -47.23 12.99 21.21
N ALA A 416 -46.03 12.99 21.79
CA ALA A 416 -45.82 13.41 23.18
C ALA A 416 -46.23 14.89 23.39
N ALA A 417 -45.96 15.75 22.41
CA ALA A 417 -46.39 17.15 22.45
C ALA A 417 -47.92 17.31 22.35
N GLN A 418 -48.59 16.49 21.53
CA GLN A 418 -50.06 16.48 21.45
C GLN A 418 -50.70 16.00 22.75
N GLU A 419 -50.17 14.93 23.35
CA GLU A 419 -50.66 14.41 24.63
C GLU A 419 -50.46 15.45 25.75
N ALA A 420 -49.30 16.09 25.82
CA ALA A 420 -49.04 17.16 26.80
C ALA A 420 -49.99 18.36 26.63
N ALA A 421 -50.26 18.79 25.39
CA ALA A 421 -51.18 19.89 25.12
C ALA A 421 -52.63 19.56 25.51
N GLN A 422 -53.06 18.30 25.36
CA GLN A 422 -54.39 17.87 25.81
C GLN A 422 -54.51 17.86 27.34
N VAL A 423 -53.47 17.40 28.05
CA VAL A 423 -53.45 17.42 29.52
C VAL A 423 -53.49 18.85 30.04
N GLU A 424 -52.70 19.76 29.45
CA GLU A 424 -52.68 21.18 29.83
C GLU A 424 -54.04 21.86 29.60
N GLN A 425 -54.73 21.54 28.51
CA GLN A 425 -56.09 22.05 28.27
C GLN A 425 -57.09 21.54 29.32
N GLN A 426 -57.05 20.25 29.67
CA GLN A 426 -57.93 19.69 30.70
C GLN A 426 -57.66 20.30 32.08
N GLU A 427 -56.39 20.52 32.42
CA GLU A 427 -56.02 21.20 33.67
C GLU A 427 -56.51 22.65 33.69
N ALA A 428 -56.38 23.39 32.58
CA ALA A 428 -56.85 24.76 32.47
C ALA A 428 -58.38 24.87 32.58
N GLU A 429 -59.13 23.94 31.98
CA GLU A 429 -60.59 23.87 32.12
C GLU A 429 -61.02 23.58 33.55
N THR A 430 -60.35 22.62 34.21
CA THR A 430 -60.61 22.27 35.62
C THR A 430 -60.30 23.44 36.56
N GLN A 431 -59.21 24.19 36.29
CA GLN A 431 -58.87 25.38 37.06
C GLN A 431 -59.88 26.51 36.85
N ARG A 432 -60.39 26.69 35.63
CA ARG A 432 -61.45 27.67 35.36
C ARG A 432 -62.73 27.35 36.10
N SER A 433 -63.21 26.11 36.08
CA SER A 433 -64.44 25.75 36.78
C SER A 433 -64.31 25.96 38.31
N LEU A 434 -63.15 25.62 38.89
CA LEU A 434 -62.88 25.84 40.31
C LEU A 434 -62.80 27.34 40.65
N ALA A 435 -62.25 28.16 39.74
CA ALA A 435 -62.17 29.61 39.93
C ALA A 435 -63.56 30.27 39.87
N GLU A 436 -64.43 29.83 38.96
CA GLU A 436 -65.81 30.29 38.87
C GLU A 436 -66.61 29.93 40.14
N GLU A 437 -66.45 28.72 40.67
CA GLU A 437 -67.09 28.30 41.92
C GLU A 437 -66.64 29.15 43.12
N ARG A 438 -65.33 29.46 43.20
CA ARG A 438 -64.80 30.34 44.26
C ARG A 438 -65.32 31.77 44.16
N LEU A 439 -65.51 32.31 42.96
CA LEU A 439 -66.04 33.67 42.77
C LEU A 439 -67.47 33.78 43.33
N VAL A 440 -68.32 32.79 43.05
CA VAL A 440 -69.69 32.75 43.58
C VAL A 440 -69.68 32.73 45.11
N GLN A 441 -68.82 31.92 45.75
CA GLN A 441 -68.72 31.87 47.20
C GLN A 441 -68.24 33.20 47.83
N VAL A 442 -67.32 33.91 47.16
CA VAL A 442 -66.81 35.21 47.64
C VAL A 442 -67.90 36.28 47.56
N GLU A 443 -68.73 36.28 46.52
CA GLU A 443 -69.84 37.23 46.40
C GLU A 443 -70.90 37.05 47.49
N GLU A 444 -71.25 35.80 47.83
CA GLU A 444 -72.16 35.50 48.94
C GLU A 444 -71.62 36.00 50.29
N GLN A 445 -70.33 35.78 50.57
CA GLN A 445 -69.69 36.25 51.81
C GLN A 445 -69.65 37.77 51.89
N ARG A 446 -69.41 38.46 50.77
CA ARG A 446 -69.39 39.93 50.73
C ARG A 446 -70.77 40.52 51.01
N ALA A 447 -71.83 39.94 50.45
CA ALA A 447 -73.21 40.39 50.70
C ALA A 447 -73.59 40.27 52.18
N ALA A 448 -73.17 39.19 52.86
CA ALA A 448 -73.39 39.00 54.29
C ALA A 448 -72.65 40.06 55.15
N ALA A 449 -71.39 40.35 54.82
CA ALA A 449 -70.57 41.32 55.55
C ALA A 449 -71.07 42.77 55.41
N GLU A 450 -71.60 43.15 54.24
CA GLU A 450 -72.16 44.49 54.03
C GLU A 450 -73.44 44.72 54.85
N ALA A 451 -74.28 43.70 55.03
CA ALA A 451 -75.48 43.78 55.86
C ALA A 451 -75.15 44.00 57.35
N GLU A 452 -74.08 43.39 57.86
CA GLU A 452 -73.65 43.54 59.25
C GLU A 452 -73.06 44.93 59.51
N ARG A 453 -72.25 45.44 58.57
CA ARG A 453 -71.63 46.79 58.67
C ARG A 453 -72.66 47.91 58.73
N ASN A 454 -73.77 47.79 58.01
CA ASN A 454 -74.82 48.82 58.01
C ASN A 454 -75.58 48.88 59.35
N ARG A 455 -75.74 47.75 60.06
CA ARG A 455 -76.34 47.74 61.40
C ARG A 455 -75.43 48.41 62.44
N ALA A 456 -74.12 48.22 62.33
CA ALA A 456 -73.16 48.83 63.25
C ALA A 456 -73.10 50.37 63.13
N ARG A 457 -73.23 50.92 61.91
CA ARG A 457 -73.22 52.38 61.70
C ARG A 457 -74.41 53.10 62.33
N SER A 458 -75.62 52.55 62.25
CA SER A 458 -76.79 53.24 62.81
C SER A 458 -76.72 53.35 64.33
N ALA A 459 -76.13 52.35 65.01
CA ALA A 459 -75.95 52.37 66.46
C ALA A 459 -74.88 53.39 66.93
N GLU A 460 -73.89 53.71 66.08
CA GLU A 460 -72.84 54.68 66.40
C GLU A 460 -73.34 56.13 66.30
N ASP A 461 -74.23 56.42 65.35
CA ASP A 461 -74.78 57.76 65.15
C ASP A 461 -75.74 58.17 66.29
N ASP A 462 -76.57 57.25 66.79
CA ASP A 462 -77.47 57.49 67.93
C ASP A 462 -76.71 57.82 69.23
N ALA A 463 -75.53 57.22 69.43
CA ALA A 463 -74.70 57.44 70.62
C ALA A 463 -74.03 58.83 70.62
N LYS A 464 -73.67 59.37 69.45
CA LYS A 464 -73.04 60.70 69.32
C LYS A 464 -74.03 61.84 69.59
N GLU A 465 -75.30 61.67 69.25
CA GLU A 465 -76.34 62.69 69.48
C GLU A 465 -76.62 62.90 70.98
N GLN A 466 -76.64 61.82 71.76
CA GLN A 466 -76.81 61.88 73.22
C GLN A 466 -75.66 62.61 73.92
N GLN A 467 -74.43 62.46 73.43
CA GLN A 467 -73.25 63.08 74.02
C GLN A 467 -73.21 64.60 73.81
N ALA A 468 -73.66 65.09 72.64
CA ALA A 468 -73.70 66.52 72.33
C ALA A 468 -74.68 67.30 73.22
N ILE A 469 -75.81 66.71 73.60
CA ILE A 469 -76.82 67.37 74.46
C ILE A 469 -76.32 67.53 75.91
N ALA A 470 -75.47 66.62 76.39
CA ALA A 470 -74.92 66.67 77.74
C ALA A 470 -73.86 67.78 77.90
N GLU A 471 -73.04 68.01 76.87
CA GLU A 471 -71.98 69.03 76.89
C GLU A 471 -72.54 70.47 76.87
N ASP A 472 -73.67 70.70 76.20
CA ASP A 472 -74.25 72.04 76.08
C ASP A 472 -74.86 72.54 77.40
N ARG A 473 -75.50 71.63 78.16
CA ARG A 473 -76.03 71.96 79.51
C ARG A 473 -74.95 72.30 80.52
N LEU A 474 -73.73 71.76 80.35
CA LEU A 474 -72.61 72.04 81.26
C LEU A 474 -72.12 73.49 81.07
N ARG A 475 -72.12 74.00 79.84
CA ARG A 475 -71.67 75.36 79.50
C ARG A 475 -72.62 76.45 80.02
N GLU A 476 -73.93 76.22 80.05
CA GLU A 476 -74.89 77.18 80.61
C GLU A 476 -74.70 77.41 82.12
N VAL A 477 -74.34 76.36 82.87
CA VAL A 477 -74.14 76.44 84.32
C VAL A 477 -72.89 77.23 84.69
N GLU A 478 -71.83 77.14 83.89
CA GLU A 478 -70.58 77.89 84.11
C GLU A 478 -70.77 79.39 83.85
N GLN A 479 -71.56 79.77 82.84
CA GLN A 479 -71.83 81.18 82.53
C GLN A 479 -72.68 81.87 83.60
N ALA A 480 -73.63 81.16 84.21
CA ALA A 480 -74.43 81.69 85.32
C ALA A 480 -73.60 81.97 86.59
N ARG A 481 -72.55 81.16 86.86
CA ARG A 481 -71.65 81.36 88.00
C ARG A 481 -70.77 82.61 87.86
N ALA A 482 -70.32 82.93 86.66
CA ALA A 482 -69.47 84.11 86.42
C ALA A 482 -70.21 85.44 86.66
N GLN A 483 -71.51 85.52 86.32
CA GLN A 483 -72.30 86.75 86.50
C GLN A 483 -72.63 87.06 87.97
N VAL A 484 -72.73 86.04 88.83
CA VAL A 484 -73.01 86.22 90.27
C VAL A 484 -71.78 86.77 91.02
N GLU A 485 -70.57 86.40 90.60
CA GLU A 485 -69.33 86.84 91.24
C GLU A 485 -69.03 88.33 90.94
N GLU A 486 -69.38 88.80 89.74
CA GLU A 486 -69.18 90.19 89.31
C GLU A 486 -70.11 91.18 90.05
N GLN A 487 -71.36 90.79 90.31
CA GLN A 487 -72.31 91.60 91.10
C GLN A 487 -71.89 91.72 92.58
N ARG A 488 -71.20 90.71 93.12
CA ARG A 488 -70.73 90.70 94.51
C ARG A 488 -69.56 91.66 94.75
N GLN A 489 -68.70 91.86 93.75
CA GLN A 489 -67.56 92.80 93.84
C GLN A 489 -68.00 94.28 93.78
N GLN A 490 -69.06 94.59 93.00
CA GLN A 490 -69.58 95.96 92.91
C GLN A 490 -70.30 96.42 94.19
N ALA A 491 -70.92 95.51 94.95
CA ALA A 491 -71.61 95.83 96.20
C ALA A 491 -70.65 96.19 97.37
N VAL A 492 -69.41 95.66 97.36
CA VAL A 492 -68.41 95.91 98.41
C VAL A 492 -67.73 97.28 98.26
N ILE A 493 -67.56 97.77 97.03
CA ILE A 493 -66.96 99.08 96.73
C ILE A 493 -67.90 100.24 97.09
N ALA A 494 -69.22 100.05 96.93
CA ALA A 494 -70.22 101.07 97.27
C ALA A 494 -70.37 101.29 98.80
N GLN A 495 -70.18 100.24 99.62
CA GLN A 495 -70.31 100.34 101.08
C GLN A 495 -69.12 101.03 101.78
N GLN A 496 -67.93 101.02 101.17
CA GLN A 496 -66.74 101.68 101.74
C GLN A 496 -66.75 103.19 101.52
N GLY A 497 -67.38 103.69 100.44
CA GLY A 497 -67.47 105.13 100.13
C GLY A 497 -68.44 105.92 101.04
N GLU A 498 -69.50 105.31 101.55
CA GLU A 498 -70.50 105.99 102.40
C GLU A 498 -70.05 106.16 103.86
N SER A 499 -69.09 105.35 104.36
CA SER A 499 -68.63 105.47 105.76
C SER A 499 -67.54 106.53 105.96
N GLU A 500 -66.75 106.84 104.93
CA GLU A 500 -65.67 107.84 105.02
C GLU A 500 -66.16 109.29 104.85
N GLN A 501 -67.23 109.55 104.10
CA GLN A 501 -67.76 110.92 103.98
C GLN A 501 -68.60 111.35 105.19
N ARG A 502 -69.29 110.41 105.86
CA ARG A 502 -69.98 110.69 107.14
C ARG A 502 -69.03 111.14 108.24
N GLN A 503 -67.79 110.64 108.26
CA GLN A 503 -66.77 111.08 109.22
C GLN A 503 -66.17 112.47 108.91
N ARG A 504 -66.18 112.91 107.65
CA ARG A 504 -65.74 114.27 107.29
C ARG A 504 -66.80 115.34 107.59
N ALA A 505 -68.08 114.97 107.61
CA ALA A 505 -69.16 115.88 107.98
C ALA A 505 -69.17 116.23 109.48
N GLU A 506 -68.73 115.32 110.37
CA GLU A 506 -68.74 115.54 111.82
C GLU A 506 -67.50 116.30 112.34
N ALA A 507 -66.38 116.33 111.59
CA ALA A 507 -65.17 117.06 111.98
C ALA A 507 -65.20 118.57 111.64
N GLY A 508 -65.96 119.00 110.62
CA GLY A 508 -66.07 120.41 110.24
C GLY A 508 -67.02 121.23 111.12
N GLU A 509 -68.06 120.59 111.66
CA GLU A 509 -69.05 121.25 112.54
C GLU A 509 -68.47 121.56 113.94
N ALA A 510 -67.44 120.81 114.37
CA ALA A 510 -66.66 121.05 115.59
C ALA A 510 -65.54 122.10 115.38
N GLU A 511 -65.14 122.34 114.13
CA GLU A 511 -64.31 123.47 113.69
C GLU A 511 -65.15 124.71 113.39
N ALA A 512 -65.94 124.99 114.41
CA ALA A 512 -65.60 126.18 115.15
C ALA A 512 -66.23 127.45 114.57
N ASN A 513 -67.50 127.70 114.84
CA ASN A 513 -67.97 127.87 116.23
C ASN A 513 -66.95 128.57 117.18
N ARG A 514 -65.67 128.17 117.29
CA ARG A 514 -64.56 128.97 117.86
C ARG A 514 -64.20 130.21 117.03
N GLN A 515 -64.28 130.21 115.69
CA GLN A 515 -64.01 131.41 114.88
C GLN A 515 -65.15 132.44 114.98
N ALA A 516 -66.39 131.98 115.13
CA ALA A 516 -67.54 132.84 115.41
C ALA A 516 -67.47 133.51 116.81
N GLU A 517 -66.65 132.98 117.71
CA GLU A 517 -66.48 133.49 119.08
C GLU A 517 -65.31 134.50 119.19
N VAL A 518 -64.25 134.34 118.39
CA VAL A 518 -63.10 135.26 118.34
C VAL A 518 -63.40 136.57 117.60
N ALA A 519 -64.18 136.55 116.51
CA ALA A 519 -64.51 137.78 115.77
C ALA A 519 -65.48 138.69 116.55
N ARG A 520 -66.40 138.12 117.33
CA ARG A 520 -67.28 138.86 118.26
C ARG A 520 -66.49 139.55 119.39
N GLN A 521 -65.25 139.13 119.64
CA GLN A 521 -64.35 139.76 120.60
C GLN A 521 -63.59 140.95 120.00
N GLN A 522 -63.28 140.93 118.69
CA GLN A 522 -62.70 142.06 117.97
C GLN A 522 -63.71 143.16 117.65
N GLN A 523 -65.00 142.83 117.66
CA GLN A 523 -66.09 143.80 117.67
C GLN A 523 -66.15 144.63 118.97
N ARG A 524 -65.43 144.27 120.06
CA ARG A 524 -65.46 145.01 121.34
C ARG A 524 -64.23 145.85 121.65
N LEU A 525 -63.05 145.56 121.08
CA LEU A 525 -61.81 146.29 121.44
C LEU A 525 -61.46 147.49 120.56
N ALA A 526 -62.16 147.73 119.44
CA ALA A 526 -61.94 148.90 118.57
C ALA A 526 -63.12 149.89 118.54
N GLU A 527 -64.20 149.62 119.28
CA GLU A 527 -65.07 150.68 119.81
C GLU A 527 -64.42 151.38 121.03
N GLU A 528 -63.45 150.74 121.71
CA GLU A 528 -62.80 151.31 122.91
C GLU A 528 -61.59 152.21 122.61
N ALA A 529 -61.15 152.30 121.36
CA ALA A 529 -60.15 153.27 120.93
C ALA A 529 -60.82 154.46 120.22
N THR A 530 -61.48 155.28 121.04
CA THR A 530 -61.19 156.73 121.11
C THR A 530 -61.25 157.48 119.78
N ILE A 531 -62.24 158.35 119.52
CA ILE A 531 -62.61 159.49 120.38
C ILE A 531 -61.38 160.00 121.16
N ALA A 532 -60.32 160.42 120.45
CA ALA A 532 -59.35 161.44 120.89
C ALA A 532 -58.36 161.74 119.75
N GLU A 533 -58.44 162.96 119.19
CA GLU A 533 -57.56 163.62 118.20
C GLU A 533 -57.76 163.20 116.72
N ALA A 534 -58.47 163.93 115.86
CA ALA A 534 -59.01 165.29 115.89
C ALA A 534 -60.28 165.41 115.04
#